data_AF-A0A836RVD1-F1
#
_entry.id   AF-A0A836RVD1-F1
#
_cell.length_a   1.000
_cell.length_b   1.000
_cell.length_c   1.000
_cell.angle_alpha   90.00
_cell.angle_beta   90.00
_cell.angle_gamma   90.00
#
_symmetry.space_group_name_H-M   'P 1'
#
loop_
_entity.id
_entity.type
_entity.pdbx_description
1 polymer ?
#
loop_
_entity_poly.entity_id
_entity_poly.type
_entity_poly.pdbx_seq_one_letter_code
_entity_poly.pdbx_strand_id
1 'polypeptide(L)' 'RGILIADVVLVPLEDGDRPYVVFPCGVVRVDSTTLLLSYGAADQFVGIAAIDLNELLSELDSGRIY' A
#
# COMPACT_ATOMS: atom_id res chain seq x y z
N ARG A 1 2.21 4.07 -14.60
CA ARG A 1 3.01 4.91 -13.69
C ARG A 1 2.41 4.62 -12.34
N GLY A 2 3.02 3.68 -11.62
CA GLY A 2 2.35 2.94 -10.55
C GLY A 2 2.12 3.79 -9.31
N ILE A 3 1.03 3.48 -8.60
CA ILE A 3 0.75 3.95 -7.24
C ILE A 3 2.01 3.75 -6.41
N LEU A 4 2.71 4.85 -6.13
CA LEU A 4 3.67 4.91 -5.04
C LEU A 4 2.80 4.83 -3.80
N ILE A 5 2.69 3.63 -3.22
CA ILE A 5 2.14 3.43 -1.89
C ILE A 5 3.03 4.29 -0.98
N ALA A 6 2.54 5.50 -0.71
CA ALA A 6 3.33 6.55 -0.09
C ALA A 6 3.73 6.07 1.31
N ASP A 7 5.03 6.23 1.55
CA ASP A 7 5.72 5.82 2.77
C ASP A 7 5.57 4.33 3.09
N VAL A 8 6.17 3.48 2.24
CA VAL A 8 6.71 2.19 2.71
C VAL A 8 7.72 2.55 3.81
N VAL A 9 7.25 2.50 5.06
CA VAL A 9 8.09 2.69 6.25
C VAL A 9 9.13 1.58 6.25
N LEU A 10 10.26 1.83 5.58
CA LEU A 10 11.56 1.14 5.69
C LEU A 10 11.46 -0.37 5.95
N VAL A 11 10.82 -1.13 5.05
CA VAL A 11 10.94 -2.59 5.05
C VAL A 11 11.66 -3.04 3.78
N PRO A 12 12.79 -3.78 3.90
CA PRO A 12 13.48 -4.32 2.74
C PRO A 12 12.63 -5.42 2.10
N LEU A 13 11.94 -5.11 1.00
CA LEU A 13 11.15 -6.10 0.26
C LEU A 13 12.03 -7.16 -0.42
N GLU A 14 13.32 -6.86 -0.62
CA GLU A 14 14.28 -7.78 -1.25
C GLU A 14 14.71 -8.91 -0.30
N ASP A 15 14.60 -8.69 1.01
CA ASP A 15 14.95 -9.64 2.05
C ASP A 15 13.67 -10.24 2.64
N GLY A 16 13.50 -11.55 2.50
CA GLY A 16 12.56 -12.30 3.33
C GLY A 16 12.18 -13.67 2.78
N ASP A 17 11.15 -14.29 3.36
CA ASP A 17 10.73 -15.65 2.98
C ASP A 17 10.13 -15.67 1.57
N ARG A 18 9.45 -14.58 1.20
CA ARG A 18 8.92 -14.32 -0.14
C ARG A 18 9.33 -12.93 -0.66
N PRO A 19 10.56 -12.78 -1.18
CA PRO A 19 11.03 -11.49 -1.68
C PRO A 19 10.07 -10.85 -2.70
N TYR A 20 9.96 -9.53 -2.67
CA TYR A 20 9.12 -8.69 -3.53
C TYR A 20 7.61 -8.90 -3.37
N VAL A 21 7.16 -9.61 -2.32
CA VAL A 21 5.74 -9.72 -1.99
C VAL A 21 5.31 -8.56 -1.10
N VAL A 22 4.23 -7.90 -1.53
CA VAL A 22 3.47 -6.91 -0.74
C VAL A 22 2.03 -7.40 -0.70
N PHE A 23 1.53 -7.73 0.49
CA PHE A 23 0.18 -8.25 0.67
C PHE A 23 -0.65 -7.32 1.55
N PRO A 24 -1.62 -6.56 1.02
CA PRO A 24 -2.45 -5.67 1.84
C PRO A 24 -3.36 -6.49 2.77
N CYS A 25 -3.33 -6.17 4.07
CA CYS A 25 -4.06 -6.91 5.12
C CYS A 25 -5.26 -6.13 5.66
N GLY A 26 -5.23 -4.80 5.61
CA GLY A 26 -6.34 -3.97 6.09
C GLY A 26 -6.06 -2.49 5.92
N VAL A 27 -7.13 -1.69 5.93
CA VAL A 27 -7.03 -0.24 5.80
C VAL A 27 -7.91 0.44 6.85
N VAL A 28 -7.42 1.53 7.43
CA VAL A 28 -8.20 2.40 8.30
C VAL A 28 -8.12 3.83 7.80
N ARG A 29 -9.26 4.52 7.76
CA ARG A 29 -9.32 5.95 7.43
C ARG A 29 -9.08 6.75 8.69
N VAL A 30 -8.04 7.60 8.68
CA VAL A 30 -7.66 8.40 9.84
C VAL A 30 -8.19 9.83 9.79
N ASP A 31 -8.47 10.35 8.59
CA ASP A 31 -9.12 11.64 8.39
C ASP A 31 -9.92 11.69 7.08
N SER A 32 -10.31 12.89 6.62
CA SER A 32 -11.11 13.06 5.41
C SER A 32 -10.41 12.59 4.12
N THR A 33 -9.09 12.57 4.08
CA THR A 33 -8.31 12.29 2.86
C THR A 33 -7.28 11.20 3.07
N THR A 34 -6.86 10.91 4.29
CA THR A 34 -5.76 9.98 4.59
C THR A 34 -6.28 8.60 4.99
N LEU A 35 -5.72 7.58 4.34
CA LEU A 35 -5.87 6.16 4.67
C LEU A 35 -4.54 5.62 5.21
N LEU A 36 -4.59 4.80 6.25
CA LEU A 36 -3.47 3.96 6.67
C LEU A 36 -3.72 2.52 6.24
N LEU A 37 -2.86 1.98 5.39
CA LEU A 37 -2.88 0.61 4.90
C LEU A 37 -1.85 -0.22 5.66
N SER A 38 -2.28 -1.31 6.28
CA SER A 38 -1.38 -2.36 6.74
C SER A 38 -1.12 -3.38 5.63
N TYR A 39 0.13 -3.79 5.48
CA TYR A 39 0.53 -4.80 4.50
C TYR A 39 1.59 -5.73 5.08
N GLY A 40 1.55 -6.99 4.67
CA GLY A 40 2.65 -7.93 4.82
C GLY A 40 3.73 -7.64 3.78
N ALA A 41 4.98 -7.62 4.22
CA ALA A 41 6.17 -7.46 3.38
C ALA A 41 7.04 -8.70 3.47
N ALA A 42 7.33 -9.29 2.31
CA ALA A 42 8.14 -10.49 2.15
C ALA A 42 7.75 -11.72 3.01
N ASP A 43 6.46 -11.85 3.36
CA ASP A 43 5.90 -12.84 4.29
C ASP A 43 6.63 -12.91 5.65
N GLN A 44 7.30 -11.82 6.04
CA GLN A 44 8.10 -11.76 7.25
C GLN A 44 7.88 -10.50 8.08
N PHE A 45 7.50 -9.41 7.43
CA PHE A 45 7.37 -8.11 8.05
C PHE A 45 5.95 -7.58 7.91
N VAL A 46 5.60 -6.63 8.78
CA VAL A 46 4.37 -5.85 8.67
C VAL A 46 4.78 -4.40 8.46
N GLY A 47 4.31 -3.82 7.36
CA GLY A 47 4.47 -2.40 7.05
C GLY A 47 3.15 -1.66 7.16
N ILE A 48 3.25 -0.36 7.42
CA ILE A 48 2.12 0.59 7.35
C ILE A 48 2.48 1.63 6.29
N ALA A 49 1.51 1.99 5.47
CA ALA A 49 1.62 3.04 4.46
C ALA A 49 0.50 4.06 4.61
N ALA A 50 0.78 5.33 4.31
CA ALA A 50 -0.21 6.40 4.27
C ALA A 50 -0.58 6.70 2.82
N ILE A 51 -1.88 6.76 2.50
CA ILE A 51 -2.36 6.91 1.12
C ILE A 51 -3.41 8.02 1.09
N ASP A 52 -3.36 8.91 0.10
CA ASP A 52 -4.45 9.85 -0.17
C ASP A 52 -5.60 9.16 -0.90
N LEU A 53 -6.81 9.30 -0.35
CA LEU A 53 -8.02 8.69 -0.86
C LEU A 53 -8.40 9.21 -2.26
N ASN A 54 -8.21 10.50 -2.53
CA ASN A 54 -8.57 11.06 -3.83
C ASN A 54 -7.60 10.58 -4.91
N GLU A 55 -6.31 10.49 -4.59
CA GLU A 55 -5.31 9.90 -5.48
C GLU A 55 -5.63 8.44 -5.78
N LEU A 56 -5.92 7.64 -4.75
CA LEU A 56 -6.31 6.24 -4.92
C LEU A 56 -7.54 6.08 -5.82
N LEU A 57 -8.58 6.88 -5.61
CA LEU A 57 -9.80 6.84 -6.41
C LEU A 57 -9.55 7.27 -7.86
N SER A 58 -8.74 8.32 -8.07
CA SER A 58 -8.33 8.76 -9.40
C SER A 58 -7.62 7.66 -10.18
N GLU A 59 -6.69 6.95 -9.52
CA GLU A 59 -5.97 5.82 -10.12
C GLU A 59 -6.90 4.65 -10.43
N LEU A 60 -7.82 4.29 -9.52
CA LEU A 60 -8.81 3.23 -9.73
C LEU A 60 -9.75 3.55 -10.90
N ASP A 61 -10.18 4.80 -11.05
CA ASP A 61 -10.99 5.22 -12.19
C ASP A 61 -10.20 5.18 -13.50
N SER A 62 -8.91 5.54 -13.48
CA SER A 62 -8.06 5.46 -14.67
C SER A 62 -7.80 4.03 -15.14
N GLY A 63 -7.70 3.08 -14.21
CA GLY A 63 -7.42 1.68 -14.47
C GLY A 63 -8.67 0.82 -14.68
N ARG A 64 -9.85 1.42 -14.70
CA ARG A 64 -11.12 0.70 -14.76
C ARG A 64 -11.32 0.02 -16.12
N ILE A 65 -11.18 -1.30 -16.13
CA ILE A 65 -11.51 -2.18 -17.25
C ILE A 65 -12.98 -2.60 -17.15
N TYR A 66 -13.70 -2.42 -18.26
CA TYR A 66 -15.15 -2.64 -18.43
C TYR A 66 -15.53 -4.12 -18.52
#